data_AF-A0A1D6EQ30-F1
#
_entry.id   AF-A0A1D6EQ30-F1
#
_cell.length_a   1.000
_cell.length_b   1.000
_cell.length_c   1.000
_cell.angle_alpha   90.00
_cell.angle_beta   90.00
_cell.angle_gamma   90.00
#
_symmetry.space_group_name_H-M   'P 1'
#
loop_
_entity.id
_entity.type
_entity.pdbx_description
1 polymer ?
#
loop_
_entity_poly.entity_id
_entity_poly.type
_entity_poly.pdbx_seq_one_letter_code
_entity_poly.pdbx_strand_id
1 'polypeptide(L)'
;MLMSQMNFEKRFGQSAAFVTSTLMEEGGVPPSSSPAALLKEAIHVISCGYEDKTDWGLELGWIYGSITEDILTGFKMHCRGWRSVYCMPKRAAFKGSAPINLSDRLNQVLRWALGSVEIFFSRHSPLLYGYKNGNLKWLERFAYINTTIYPFTSLPLLAYCTLPAVCLLTGKFIMPSISTFASLFFIALFMSIFATGILEMRWSGVSIEEWWRNEQFWVIGGVSAHLFAVVQGLLKVLAGIDTNFTVTSKATGDEDDEFAELYAFKWTTLLIPPTTLLIINIIGVVAGISDAINNGYQSWGPLFGKLFFAFWVIVHLYPFLKGLMGRQNRTPTIVVIWSVLLASIFSLLWVRIDPFIVRTKGPDVRQCGINC
;
A
#
# COMPACT_ATOMS: atom_id res chain seq x y z
N MET A 1 1.44 -1.39 -49.80
CA MET A 1 1.07 -2.77 -49.38
C MET A 1 2.15 -3.42 -48.52
N LEU A 2 3.41 -3.52 -48.95
CA LEU A 2 4.48 -4.14 -48.15
C LEU A 2 4.68 -3.51 -46.74
N MET A 3 4.66 -2.18 -46.63
CA MET A 3 4.75 -1.50 -45.33
C MET A 3 3.56 -1.79 -44.39
N SER A 4 2.36 -2.07 -44.91
CA SER A 4 1.22 -2.42 -44.04
C SER A 4 1.31 -3.86 -43.56
N GLN A 5 1.77 -4.80 -44.40
CA GLN A 5 2.01 -6.19 -43.99
C GLN A 5 3.15 -6.33 -42.98
N MET A 6 4.30 -5.64 -43.19
CA MET A 6 5.40 -5.63 -42.21
C MET A 6 4.98 -5.05 -40.84
N ASN A 7 4.03 -4.10 -40.82
CA ASN A 7 3.48 -3.57 -39.57
C ASN A 7 2.59 -4.59 -38.85
N PHE A 8 1.86 -5.45 -39.57
CA PHE A 8 1.04 -6.49 -38.94
C PHE A 8 1.89 -7.63 -38.38
N GLU A 9 2.93 -8.05 -39.09
CA GLU A 9 3.85 -9.08 -38.60
C GLU A 9 4.58 -8.64 -37.34
N LYS A 10 5.07 -7.41 -37.31
CA LYS A 10 5.68 -6.84 -36.08
C LYS A 10 4.67 -6.77 -34.93
N ARG A 11 3.41 -6.43 -35.21
CA ARG A 11 2.42 -6.17 -34.17
C ARG A 11 1.78 -7.44 -33.62
N PHE A 12 1.50 -8.44 -34.47
CA PHE A 12 0.73 -9.64 -34.13
C PHE A 12 1.52 -10.94 -34.23
N GLY A 13 2.69 -10.94 -34.89
CA GLY A 13 3.53 -12.12 -35.12
C GLY A 13 3.49 -12.64 -36.56
N GLN A 14 4.27 -13.69 -36.81
CA GLN A 14 4.53 -14.21 -38.17
C GLN A 14 3.41 -15.10 -38.73
N SER A 15 2.42 -15.47 -37.92
CA SER A 15 1.31 -16.31 -38.38
C SER A 15 0.32 -15.51 -39.24
N ALA A 16 0.34 -15.74 -40.55
CA ALA A 16 -0.63 -15.15 -41.47
C ALA A 16 -2.07 -15.59 -41.15
N ALA A 17 -2.25 -16.82 -40.67
CA ALA A 17 -3.55 -17.35 -40.30
C ALA A 17 -4.11 -16.65 -39.05
N PHE A 18 -3.28 -16.43 -38.02
CA PHE A 18 -3.66 -15.67 -36.83
C PHE A 18 -3.98 -14.21 -37.18
N VAL A 19 -3.11 -13.54 -37.95
CA VAL A 19 -3.36 -12.15 -38.39
C VAL A 19 -4.68 -12.05 -39.15
N THR A 20 -4.95 -12.98 -40.08
CA THR A 20 -6.20 -13.00 -40.84
C THR A 20 -7.41 -13.17 -39.92
N SER A 21 -7.33 -14.06 -38.93
CA SER A 21 -8.38 -14.25 -37.93
C SER A 21 -8.66 -12.97 -37.13
N THR A 22 -7.63 -12.20 -36.75
CA THR A 22 -7.83 -10.93 -36.01
C THR A 22 -8.48 -9.81 -36.82
N LEU A 23 -8.49 -9.92 -38.15
CA LEU A 23 -9.13 -8.95 -39.04
C LEU A 23 -10.63 -9.24 -39.26
N MET A 24 -11.13 -10.37 -38.76
CA MET A 24 -12.55 -10.75 -38.82
C MET A 24 -13.29 -10.15 -37.62
N GLU A 25 -14.02 -9.04 -37.84
CA GLU A 25 -14.72 -8.31 -36.77
C GLU A 25 -15.82 -9.16 -36.08
N GLU A 26 -16.56 -9.94 -36.86
CA GLU A 26 -17.59 -10.87 -36.36
C GLU A 26 -16.99 -12.14 -35.71
N GLY A 27 -15.66 -12.28 -35.74
CA GLY A 27 -14.93 -13.45 -35.26
C GLY A 27 -15.16 -14.71 -36.11
N GLY A 28 -14.80 -15.86 -35.54
CA GLY A 28 -14.90 -17.17 -36.19
C GLY A 28 -13.61 -17.60 -36.91
N VAL A 29 -13.75 -18.64 -37.75
CA VAL A 29 -12.65 -19.22 -38.53
C VAL A 29 -12.97 -19.14 -40.03
N PRO A 30 -11.96 -18.95 -40.90
CA PRO A 30 -12.20 -18.94 -42.35
C PRO A 30 -12.84 -20.26 -42.82
N PRO A 31 -13.86 -20.22 -43.70
CA PRO A 31 -14.61 -21.42 -44.14
C PRO A 31 -13.76 -22.51 -44.80
N SER A 32 -12.60 -22.16 -45.34
CA SER A 32 -11.66 -23.08 -46.00
C SER A 32 -10.67 -23.76 -45.05
N SER A 33 -10.77 -23.53 -43.74
CA SER A 33 -9.82 -24.05 -42.76
C SER A 33 -10.13 -25.49 -42.36
N SER A 34 -9.17 -26.41 -42.50
CA SER A 34 -9.30 -27.77 -41.98
C SER A 34 -8.88 -27.86 -40.50
N PRO A 35 -9.50 -28.73 -39.68
CA PRO A 35 -9.12 -28.89 -38.27
C PRO A 35 -7.64 -29.23 -38.07
N ALA A 36 -7.07 -30.08 -38.95
CA ALA A 36 -5.66 -30.43 -38.89
C ALA A 36 -4.72 -29.24 -39.17
N ALA A 37 -5.09 -28.37 -40.12
CA ALA A 37 -4.35 -27.15 -40.39
C ALA A 37 -4.45 -26.15 -39.22
N LEU A 38 -5.64 -26.00 -38.63
CA LEU A 38 -5.85 -25.14 -37.46
C LEU A 38 -5.06 -25.62 -36.25
N LEU A 39 -5.00 -26.93 -36.00
CA LEU A 39 -4.20 -27.49 -34.90
C LEU A 39 -2.70 -27.23 -35.10
N LYS A 40 -2.19 -27.45 -36.32
CA LYS A 40 -0.79 -27.17 -36.65
C LYS A 40 -0.46 -25.68 -36.44
N GLU A 41 -1.38 -24.80 -36.85
CA GLU A 41 -1.23 -23.36 -36.68
C GLU A 41 -1.27 -22.95 -35.21
N ALA A 42 -2.20 -23.49 -34.42
CA ALA A 42 -2.26 -23.24 -32.98
C ALA A 42 -0.96 -23.65 -32.28
N ILE A 43 -0.36 -24.81 -32.63
CA ILE A 43 0.94 -25.25 -32.10
C ILE A 43 2.06 -24.26 -32.46
N HIS A 44 2.02 -23.68 -33.66
CA HIS A 44 3.00 -22.67 -34.07
C HIS A 44 2.85 -21.36 -33.28
N VAL A 45 1.62 -20.86 -33.09
CA VAL A 45 1.34 -19.59 -32.40
C VAL A 45 1.67 -19.64 -30.90
N ILE A 46 1.60 -20.81 -30.27
CA ILE A 46 1.99 -20.98 -28.84
C ILE A 46 3.47 -21.33 -28.66
N SER A 47 4.28 -21.29 -29.72
CA SER A 47 5.71 -21.60 -29.63
C SER A 47 6.46 -20.53 -28.83
N CYS A 48 7.54 -20.93 -28.15
CA CYS A 48 8.29 -20.07 -27.23
C CYS A 48 8.90 -18.82 -27.90
N GLY A 49 9.19 -18.88 -29.20
CA GLY A 49 9.76 -17.76 -29.96
C GLY A 49 8.73 -16.90 -30.68
N TYR A 50 7.43 -17.17 -30.50
CA TYR A 50 6.39 -16.47 -31.26
C TYR A 50 6.33 -14.97 -30.94
N GLU A 51 6.60 -14.61 -29.69
CA GLU A 51 6.58 -13.23 -29.22
C GLU A 51 7.88 -12.46 -29.54
N ASP A 52 8.93 -13.15 -30.02
CA ASP A 52 10.23 -12.54 -30.27
C ASP A 52 10.15 -11.42 -31.30
N LYS A 53 10.64 -10.23 -30.92
CA LYS A 53 10.64 -9.01 -31.75
C LYS A 53 9.24 -8.55 -32.18
N THR A 54 8.19 -9.02 -31.50
CA THR A 54 6.82 -8.54 -31.69
C THR A 54 6.44 -7.47 -30.66
N ASP A 55 5.28 -6.85 -30.84
CA ASP A 55 4.71 -5.90 -29.87
C ASP A 55 3.90 -6.59 -28.74
N TRP A 56 3.84 -7.93 -28.70
CA TRP A 56 3.21 -8.69 -27.61
C TRP A 56 3.87 -8.38 -26.27
N GLY A 57 3.06 -8.16 -25.24
CA GLY A 57 3.51 -7.78 -23.91
C GLY A 57 4.00 -6.34 -23.76
N LEU A 58 4.46 -5.73 -24.86
CA LEU A 58 4.97 -4.36 -24.88
C LEU A 58 3.82 -3.37 -25.12
N GLU A 59 3.05 -3.55 -26.19
CA GLU A 59 1.92 -2.71 -26.58
C GLU A 59 0.62 -3.50 -26.78
N LEU A 60 0.70 -4.81 -26.97
CA LEU A 60 -0.43 -5.69 -27.24
C LEU A 60 -0.57 -6.76 -26.15
N GLY A 61 -1.81 -7.13 -25.82
CA GLY A 61 -2.10 -8.13 -24.78
C GLY A 61 -1.89 -7.59 -23.36
N TRP A 62 -1.54 -8.50 -22.46
CA TRP A 62 -1.19 -8.19 -21.06
C TRP A 62 0.17 -7.52 -21.00
N ILE A 63 0.26 -6.38 -20.33
CA ILE A 63 1.48 -5.57 -20.35
C ILE A 63 2.53 -6.13 -19.37
N TYR A 64 3.71 -6.45 -19.89
CA TYR A 64 4.81 -7.04 -19.12
C TYR A 64 5.55 -5.99 -18.28
N GLY A 65 6.19 -6.47 -17.20
CA GLY A 65 7.15 -5.69 -16.41
C GLY A 65 6.64 -5.13 -15.08
N SER A 66 5.39 -5.42 -14.69
CA SER A 66 4.88 -5.17 -13.34
C SER A 66 4.26 -6.45 -12.78
N ILE A 67 4.35 -6.66 -11.46
CA ILE A 67 3.62 -7.72 -10.74
C ILE A 67 2.10 -7.46 -10.71
N THR A 68 1.68 -6.24 -11.04
CA THR A 68 0.27 -5.82 -11.16
C THR A 68 -0.04 -5.44 -12.61
N GLU A 69 0.06 -6.41 -13.52
CA GLU A 69 -0.22 -6.22 -14.95
C GLU A 69 -1.68 -5.87 -15.23
N ASP A 70 -2.59 -6.20 -14.31
CA ASP A 70 -4.03 -5.95 -14.38
C ASP A 70 -4.38 -4.46 -14.46
N ILE A 71 -3.95 -3.67 -13.49
CA ILE A 71 -4.14 -2.23 -13.47
C ILE A 71 -3.39 -1.55 -14.61
N LEU A 72 -2.18 -2.02 -14.93
CA LEU A 72 -1.35 -1.45 -15.99
C LEU A 72 -1.99 -1.63 -17.38
N THR A 73 -2.51 -2.82 -17.65
CA THR A 73 -3.19 -3.14 -18.91
C THR A 73 -4.46 -2.31 -19.06
N GLY A 74 -5.28 -2.23 -18.00
CA GLY A 74 -6.48 -1.38 -17.98
C GLY A 74 -6.16 0.09 -18.23
N PHE A 75 -5.16 0.64 -17.53
CA PHE A 75 -4.70 2.02 -17.73
C PHE A 75 -4.28 2.30 -19.17
N LYS A 76 -3.55 1.37 -19.80
CA LYS A 76 -3.10 1.52 -21.19
C LYS A 76 -4.27 1.49 -22.17
N MET A 77 -5.26 0.64 -21.94
CA MET A 77 -6.48 0.59 -22.75
C MET A 77 -7.30 1.88 -22.58
N HIS A 78 -7.46 2.39 -21.37
CA HIS A 78 -8.18 3.65 -21.15
C HIS A 78 -7.45 4.85 -21.75
N CYS A 79 -6.11 4.87 -21.74
CA CYS A 79 -5.32 5.87 -22.49
C CYS A 79 -5.56 5.83 -24.01
N ARG A 80 -6.04 4.69 -24.54
CA ARG A 80 -6.44 4.55 -25.95
C ARG A 80 -7.90 4.95 -26.21
N GLY A 81 -8.65 5.37 -25.18
CA GLY A 81 -10.04 5.81 -25.29
C GLY A 81 -11.09 4.73 -25.00
N TRP A 82 -10.66 3.54 -24.57
CA TRP A 82 -11.60 2.50 -24.13
C TRP A 82 -12.31 2.90 -22.84
N ARG A 83 -13.55 2.43 -22.68
CA ARG A 83 -14.36 2.67 -21.48
C ARG A 83 -14.77 1.34 -20.85
N SER A 84 -14.42 1.14 -19.59
CA SER A 84 -14.88 0.01 -18.78
C SER A 84 -16.29 0.21 -18.22
N VAL A 85 -16.99 -0.88 -17.91
CA VAL A 85 -18.30 -0.87 -17.24
C VAL A 85 -18.21 -1.71 -15.96
N TYR A 86 -18.70 -1.16 -14.85
CA TYR A 86 -18.81 -1.87 -13.57
C TYR A 86 -20.28 -2.22 -13.31
N CYS A 87 -20.59 -3.51 -13.11
CA CYS A 87 -21.94 -4.01 -12.97
C CYS A 87 -22.09 -4.80 -11.66
N MET A 88 -23.12 -4.47 -10.87
CA MET A 88 -23.44 -5.13 -9.61
C MET A 88 -24.80 -5.84 -9.70
N PRO A 89 -24.85 -7.11 -10.12
CA PRO A 89 -26.09 -7.88 -10.11
C PRO A 89 -26.58 -8.16 -8.68
N LYS A 90 -27.90 -8.37 -8.52
CA LYS A 90 -28.51 -8.67 -7.20
C LYS A 90 -27.90 -9.89 -6.51
N ARG A 91 -27.52 -10.90 -7.29
CA ARG A 91 -26.78 -12.08 -6.81
C ARG A 91 -25.34 -11.94 -7.27
N ALA A 92 -24.40 -12.09 -6.34
CA ALA A 92 -22.97 -12.14 -6.68
C ALA A 92 -22.74 -13.20 -7.78
N ALA A 93 -22.36 -12.73 -8.97
CA ALA A 93 -22.12 -13.59 -10.13
C ALA A 93 -20.80 -14.37 -10.02
N PHE A 94 -19.83 -13.81 -9.29
CA PHE A 94 -18.53 -14.41 -9.04
C PHE A 94 -18.27 -14.46 -7.53
N LYS A 95 -17.83 -15.62 -7.03
CA LYS A 95 -17.40 -15.84 -5.65
C LYS A 95 -16.05 -16.57 -5.67
N GLY A 96 -15.13 -16.16 -4.81
CA GLY A 96 -13.84 -16.81 -4.64
C GLY A 96 -13.49 -16.94 -3.16
N SER A 97 -12.59 -17.86 -2.84
CA SER A 97 -12.06 -18.02 -1.49
C SER A 97 -11.13 -16.87 -1.14
N ALA A 98 -11.29 -16.28 0.05
CA ALA A 98 -10.45 -15.21 0.56
C ALA A 98 -9.38 -15.76 1.53
N PRO A 99 -8.22 -15.10 1.66
CA PRO A 99 -7.26 -15.43 2.71
C PRO A 99 -7.92 -15.34 4.08
N ILE A 100 -7.76 -16.39 4.89
CA ILE A 100 -8.37 -16.48 6.22
C ILE A 100 -7.49 -15.91 7.32
N ASN A 101 -6.16 -15.91 7.15
CA ASN A 101 -5.21 -15.39 8.13
C ASN A 101 -4.60 -14.04 7.70
N LEU A 102 -4.20 -13.25 8.70
CA LEU A 102 -3.67 -11.89 8.51
C LEU A 102 -2.37 -11.88 7.70
N SER A 103 -1.50 -12.87 7.90
CA SER A 103 -0.17 -12.90 7.29
C SER A 103 -0.24 -13.10 5.78
N ASP A 104 -1.11 -14.02 5.32
CA ASP A 104 -1.34 -14.24 3.89
C ASP A 104 -2.01 -13.01 3.26
N ARG A 105 -2.93 -12.37 3.99
CA ARG A 105 -3.54 -11.11 3.55
C ARG A 105 -2.52 -9.98 3.42
N LEU A 106 -1.57 -9.86 4.35
CA LEU A 106 -0.50 -8.87 4.29
C LEU A 106 0.49 -9.13 3.15
N ASN A 107 0.83 -10.40 2.87
CA ASN A 107 1.64 -10.75 1.70
C ASN A 107 0.92 -10.42 0.38
N GLN A 108 -0.40 -10.59 0.33
CA GLN A 108 -1.19 -10.17 -0.82
C GLN A 108 -1.14 -8.64 -1.01
N VAL A 109 -1.34 -7.87 0.06
CA VAL A 109 -1.26 -6.41 0.00
C VAL A 109 0.16 -5.93 -0.34
N LEU A 110 1.20 -6.61 0.14
CA LEU A 110 2.59 -6.32 -0.20
C LEU A 110 2.81 -6.41 -1.72
N ARG A 111 2.30 -7.47 -2.37
CA ARG A 111 2.39 -7.62 -3.83
C ARG A 111 1.71 -6.47 -4.58
N TRP A 112 0.51 -6.10 -4.15
CA TRP A 112 -0.23 -5.01 -4.75
C TRP A 112 0.51 -3.67 -4.61
N ALA A 113 1.05 -3.40 -3.42
CA ALA A 113 1.80 -2.18 -3.17
C ALA A 113 3.11 -2.16 -3.96
N LEU A 114 3.82 -3.28 -4.06
CA LEU A 114 5.05 -3.38 -4.84
C LEU A 114 4.79 -3.12 -6.33
N GLY A 115 3.78 -3.76 -6.92
CA GLY A 115 3.41 -3.52 -8.32
C GLY A 115 2.96 -2.08 -8.57
N SER A 116 2.23 -1.45 -7.65
CA SER A 116 1.92 -0.01 -7.74
C SER A 116 3.18 0.86 -7.74
N VAL A 117 4.17 0.56 -6.88
CA VAL A 117 5.46 1.29 -6.85
C VAL A 117 6.26 1.05 -8.15
N GLU A 118 6.27 -0.17 -8.69
CA GLU A 118 6.91 -0.47 -9.98
C GLU A 118 6.27 0.33 -11.11
N ILE A 119 4.93 0.37 -11.18
CA ILE A 119 4.20 1.17 -12.17
C ILE A 119 4.56 2.64 -12.03
N PHE A 120 4.61 3.16 -10.79
CA PHE A 120 4.92 4.57 -10.51
C PHE A 120 6.27 5.00 -11.12
N PHE A 121 7.30 4.16 -10.95
CA PHE A 121 8.65 4.44 -11.43
C PHE A 121 8.91 3.95 -12.86
N SER A 122 7.99 3.19 -13.45
CA SER A 122 8.10 2.73 -14.84
C SER A 122 7.83 3.86 -15.85
N ARG A 123 8.14 3.58 -17.13
CA ARG A 123 7.72 4.42 -18.27
C ARG A 123 6.21 4.60 -18.42
N HIS A 124 5.41 3.80 -17.71
CA HIS A 124 3.95 3.81 -17.75
C HIS A 124 3.32 4.57 -16.58
N SER A 125 4.09 5.38 -15.85
CA SER A 125 3.58 6.20 -14.75
C SER A 125 2.40 7.08 -15.17
N PRO A 126 1.24 7.04 -14.49
CA PRO A 126 0.08 7.88 -14.82
C PRO A 126 0.35 9.40 -14.75
N LEU A 127 1.42 9.81 -14.07
CA LEU A 127 1.89 11.19 -14.01
C LEU A 127 2.48 11.70 -15.32
N LEU A 128 3.06 10.82 -16.14
CA LEU A 128 3.86 11.20 -17.32
C LEU A 128 3.36 10.54 -18.61
N TYR A 129 2.71 9.38 -18.50
CA TYR A 129 2.27 8.59 -19.65
C TYR A 129 0.88 9.00 -20.15
N GLY A 130 0.63 8.82 -21.45
CA GLY A 130 -0.71 8.92 -22.02
C GLY A 130 -1.27 10.34 -22.19
N TYR A 131 -0.42 11.38 -22.22
CA TYR A 131 -0.84 12.76 -22.45
C TYR A 131 -1.03 13.10 -23.93
N LYS A 132 -0.29 12.44 -24.84
CA LYS A 132 -0.22 12.81 -26.27
C LYS A 132 -1.57 12.78 -27.00
N ASN A 133 -2.47 11.88 -26.63
CA ASN A 133 -3.73 11.66 -27.34
C ASN A 133 -4.95 12.29 -26.64
N GLY A 134 -4.81 12.80 -25.42
CA GLY A 134 -5.91 13.45 -24.69
C GLY A 134 -7.13 12.57 -24.34
N ASN A 135 -7.11 11.27 -24.62
CA ASN A 135 -8.28 10.39 -24.49
C ASN A 135 -8.62 10.00 -23.04
N LEU A 136 -7.69 10.16 -22.09
CA LEU A 136 -7.92 9.85 -20.69
C LEU A 136 -8.48 11.07 -19.96
N LYS A 137 -9.64 10.92 -19.31
CA LYS A 137 -10.28 12.01 -18.56
C LYS A 137 -9.41 12.43 -17.38
N TRP A 138 -9.45 13.71 -17.02
CA TRP A 138 -8.59 14.23 -15.95
C TRP A 138 -8.88 13.59 -14.57
N LEU A 139 -10.17 13.40 -14.22
CA LEU A 139 -10.57 12.73 -12.96
C LEU A 139 -10.15 11.27 -12.94
N GLU A 140 -10.24 10.60 -14.08
CA GLU A 140 -9.80 9.23 -14.24
C GLU A 140 -8.28 9.11 -14.09
N ARG A 141 -7.53 10.05 -14.68
CA ARG A 141 -6.08 10.16 -14.45
C ARG A 141 -5.77 10.37 -12.96
N PHE A 142 -6.50 11.26 -12.29
CA PHE A 142 -6.34 11.49 -10.86
C PHE A 142 -6.58 10.20 -10.06
N ALA A 143 -7.60 9.42 -10.41
CA ALA A 143 -7.84 8.11 -9.80
C ALA A 143 -6.68 7.13 -10.03
N TYR A 144 -6.14 7.04 -11.26
CA TYR A 144 -4.97 6.21 -11.54
C TYR A 144 -3.72 6.65 -10.78
N ILE A 145 -3.48 7.96 -10.67
CA ILE A 145 -2.38 8.51 -9.86
C ILE A 145 -2.57 8.07 -8.42
N ASN A 146 -3.75 8.28 -7.82
CA ASN A 146 -4.06 7.86 -6.46
C ASN A 146 -3.80 6.37 -6.22
N THR A 147 -4.29 5.50 -7.12
CA THR A 147 -4.07 4.04 -7.05
C THR A 147 -2.62 3.61 -7.27
N THR A 148 -1.79 4.47 -7.85
CA THR A 148 -0.36 4.20 -8.04
C THR A 148 0.48 4.70 -6.86
N ILE A 149 0.10 5.84 -6.26
CA ILE A 149 0.90 6.48 -5.19
C ILE A 149 0.46 6.10 -3.77
N TYR A 150 -0.66 5.40 -3.57
CA TYR A 150 -1.16 5.06 -2.24
C TYR A 150 -0.12 4.39 -1.31
N PRO A 151 0.84 3.56 -1.78
CA PRO A 151 1.82 2.95 -0.89
C PRO A 151 2.73 3.99 -0.22
N PHE A 152 3.03 5.11 -0.88
CA PHE A 152 3.91 6.15 -0.34
C PHE A 152 3.34 6.86 0.89
N THR A 153 2.02 6.83 1.09
CA THR A 153 1.35 7.33 2.30
C THR A 153 1.80 6.57 3.55
N SER A 154 2.39 5.38 3.42
CA SER A 154 2.99 4.64 4.54
C SER A 154 4.09 5.40 5.28
N LEU A 155 4.90 6.18 4.57
CA LEU A 155 6.03 6.93 5.16
C LEU A 155 5.54 8.00 6.16
N PRO A 156 4.67 8.95 5.77
CA PRO A 156 4.13 9.91 6.72
C PRO A 156 3.23 9.24 7.77
N LEU A 157 2.51 8.17 7.43
CA LEU A 157 1.68 7.44 8.39
C LEU A 157 2.51 6.80 9.51
N LEU A 158 3.64 6.17 9.18
CA LEU A 158 4.57 5.60 10.16
C LEU A 158 5.08 6.68 11.14
N ALA A 159 5.48 7.83 10.60
CA ALA A 159 5.92 8.97 11.41
C ALA A 159 4.78 9.46 12.32
N TYR A 160 3.57 9.61 11.76
CA TYR A 160 2.38 10.05 12.48
C TYR A 160 2.01 9.09 13.63
N CYS A 161 2.06 7.77 13.41
CA CYS A 161 1.76 6.77 14.44
C CYS A 161 2.84 6.64 15.52
N THR A 162 4.08 7.04 15.24
CA THR A 162 5.20 7.06 16.21
C THR A 162 5.14 8.30 17.10
N LEU A 163 4.60 9.39 16.57
CA LEU A 163 4.60 10.71 17.16
C LEU A 163 4.02 10.78 18.59
N PRO A 164 2.88 10.14 18.92
CA PRO A 164 2.29 10.23 20.25
C PRO A 164 3.18 9.57 21.31
N ALA A 165 3.76 8.41 21.00
CA ALA A 165 4.71 7.72 21.87
C ALA A 165 5.91 8.61 22.21
N VAL A 166 6.48 9.28 21.20
CA VAL A 166 7.60 10.21 21.38
C VAL A 166 7.19 11.40 22.25
N CYS A 167 6.02 12.00 22.02
CA CYS A 167 5.51 13.11 22.83
C CYS A 167 5.28 12.72 24.29
N LEU A 168 4.86 11.48 24.53
CA LEU A 168 4.63 10.95 25.87
C LEU A 168 5.95 10.66 26.59
N LEU A 169 6.94 10.07 25.91
CA LEU A 169 8.23 9.69 26.50
C LEU A 169 9.16 10.88 26.73
N THR A 170 9.12 11.89 25.86
CA THR A 170 10.01 13.06 25.95
C THR A 170 9.42 14.23 26.74
N GLY A 171 8.13 14.15 27.11
CA GLY A 171 7.42 15.27 27.72
C GLY A 171 7.11 16.42 26.76
N LYS A 172 7.72 16.47 25.56
CA LYS A 172 7.48 17.51 24.54
C LYS A 172 6.10 17.32 23.89
N PHE A 173 5.48 18.41 23.46
CA PHE A 173 4.24 18.36 22.66
C PHE A 173 4.46 19.17 21.39
N ILE A 174 4.07 18.60 20.26
CA ILE A 174 4.35 19.18 18.94
C ILE A 174 3.44 20.36 18.64
N MET A 175 2.24 20.37 19.21
CA MET A 175 1.34 21.50 19.11
C MET A 175 1.62 22.47 20.28
N PRO A 176 1.79 23.78 20.02
CA PRO A 176 1.73 24.77 21.10
C PRO A 176 0.34 24.80 21.74
N SER A 177 0.19 25.52 22.85
CA SER A 177 -1.12 25.77 23.46
C SER A 177 -2.09 26.34 22.41
N ILE A 178 -3.18 25.62 22.16
CA ILE A 178 -4.16 25.97 21.12
C ILE A 178 -5.00 27.14 21.65
N SER A 179 -5.06 28.24 20.90
CA SER A 179 -5.95 29.37 21.22
C SER A 179 -7.41 28.98 21.04
N THR A 180 -8.34 29.68 21.69
CA THR A 180 -9.79 29.44 21.52
C THR A 180 -10.20 29.44 20.05
N PHE A 181 -9.64 30.34 19.25
CA PHE A 181 -9.90 30.42 17.81
C PHE A 181 -9.39 29.18 17.07
N ALA A 182 -8.16 28.72 17.35
CA ALA A 182 -7.62 27.51 16.74
C ALA A 182 -8.40 26.26 17.15
N SER A 183 -8.90 26.19 18.39
CA SER A 183 -9.77 25.09 18.86
C SER A 183 -11.06 25.00 18.05
N LEU A 184 -11.64 26.11 17.60
CA LEU A 184 -12.83 26.10 16.74
C LEU A 184 -12.54 25.44 15.38
N PHE A 185 -11.37 25.67 14.78
CA PHE A 185 -10.96 24.98 13.55
C PHE A 185 -10.80 23.47 13.76
N PHE A 186 -10.19 23.05 14.88
CA PHE A 186 -10.09 21.62 15.21
C PHE A 186 -11.47 20.98 15.35
N ILE A 187 -12.38 21.62 16.08
CA ILE A 187 -13.75 21.13 16.25
C ILE A 187 -14.47 21.06 14.89
N ALA A 188 -14.39 22.12 14.08
CA ALA A 188 -15.02 22.17 12.77
C ALA A 188 -14.47 21.08 11.83
N LEU A 189 -13.16 20.82 11.86
CA LEU A 189 -12.52 19.76 11.08
C LEU A 189 -13.05 18.38 11.49
N PHE A 190 -13.05 18.06 12.79
CA PHE A 190 -13.57 16.77 13.28
C PHE A 190 -15.06 16.60 12.94
N MET A 191 -15.86 17.65 13.14
CA MET A 191 -17.28 17.63 12.76
C MET A 191 -17.47 17.39 11.26
N SER A 192 -16.65 18.02 10.41
CA SER A 192 -16.68 17.78 8.96
C SER A 192 -16.34 16.34 8.62
N ILE A 193 -15.28 15.77 9.21
CA ILE A 193 -14.87 14.38 8.96
C ILE A 193 -15.99 13.40 9.34
N PHE A 194 -16.58 13.57 10.53
CA PHE A 194 -17.68 12.71 10.98
C PHE A 194 -18.93 12.86 10.10
N ALA A 195 -19.31 14.10 9.75
CA ALA A 195 -20.47 14.34 8.90
C ALA A 195 -20.28 13.72 7.50
N THR A 196 -19.10 13.87 6.90
CA THR A 196 -18.77 13.27 5.60
C THR A 196 -18.81 11.74 5.67
N GLY A 197 -18.19 11.13 6.68
CA GLY A 197 -18.20 9.67 6.84
C GLY A 197 -19.61 9.11 7.00
N ILE A 198 -20.44 9.74 7.84
CA ILE A 198 -21.84 9.33 8.04
C ILE A 198 -22.64 9.43 6.73
N LEU A 199 -22.46 10.51 5.98
CA LEU A 199 -23.16 10.72 4.71
C LEU A 199 -22.74 9.67 3.66
N GLU A 200 -21.45 9.37 3.57
CA GLU A 200 -20.91 8.36 2.67
C GLU A 200 -21.43 6.94 2.99
N MET A 201 -21.40 6.54 4.27
CA MET A 201 -21.95 5.26 4.71
C MET A 201 -23.45 5.15 4.41
N ARG A 202 -24.21 6.25 4.61
CA ARG A 202 -25.65 6.28 4.37
C ARG A 202 -26.00 6.04 2.89
N TRP A 203 -25.27 6.64 1.95
CA TRP A 203 -25.54 6.47 0.53
C TRP A 203 -25.02 5.14 -0.02
N SER A 204 -23.88 4.66 0.48
CA SER A 204 -23.27 3.39 0.04
C SER A 204 -23.92 2.14 0.63
N GLY A 205 -24.64 2.27 1.75
CA GLY A 205 -25.23 1.13 2.47
C GLY A 205 -24.20 0.26 3.20
N VAL A 206 -22.96 0.74 3.34
CA VAL A 206 -21.88 0.07 4.07
C VAL A 206 -22.11 0.22 5.57
N SER A 207 -21.92 -0.87 6.32
CA SER A 207 -22.08 -0.84 7.77
C SER A 207 -20.91 -0.11 8.46
N ILE A 208 -21.16 0.49 9.63
CA ILE A 208 -20.11 1.15 10.42
C ILE A 208 -18.99 0.19 10.82
N GLU A 209 -19.32 -1.09 11.06
CA GLU A 209 -18.34 -2.11 11.39
C GLU A 209 -17.41 -2.43 10.22
N GLU A 210 -17.94 -2.53 9.00
CA GLU A 210 -17.14 -2.75 7.79
C GLU A 210 -16.25 -1.55 7.48
N TRP A 211 -16.80 -0.34 7.59
CA TRP A 211 -16.04 0.91 7.44
C TRP A 211 -14.87 0.98 8.42
N TRP A 212 -15.15 0.75 9.71
CA TRP A 212 -14.12 0.79 10.74
C TRP A 212 -13.05 -0.30 10.56
N ARG A 213 -13.45 -1.53 10.21
CA ARG A 213 -12.49 -2.61 9.91
C ARG A 213 -11.60 -2.27 8.72
N ASN A 214 -12.13 -1.58 7.71
CA ASN A 214 -11.35 -1.12 6.57
C ASN A 214 -10.31 -0.06 7.00
N GLU A 215 -10.68 0.90 7.85
CA GLU A 215 -9.74 1.89 8.39
C GLU A 215 -8.62 1.24 9.22
N GLN A 216 -8.95 0.29 10.09
CA GLN A 216 -7.95 -0.49 10.83
C GLN A 216 -7.01 -1.23 9.88
N PHE A 217 -7.55 -1.88 8.85
CA PHE A 217 -6.75 -2.60 7.87
C PHE A 217 -5.87 -1.66 7.03
N TRP A 218 -6.35 -0.46 6.68
CA TRP A 218 -5.57 0.56 6.00
C TRP A 218 -4.37 1.02 6.85
N VAL A 219 -4.58 1.30 8.15
CA VAL A 219 -3.46 1.67 9.04
C VAL A 219 -2.46 0.51 9.16
N ILE A 220 -2.94 -0.71 9.39
CA ILE A 220 -2.09 -1.90 9.52
C ILE A 220 -1.30 -2.14 8.24
N GLY A 221 -1.95 -2.16 7.07
CA GLY A 221 -1.30 -2.33 5.77
C GLY A 221 -0.31 -1.20 5.48
N GLY A 222 -0.65 0.03 5.85
CA GLY A 222 0.19 1.22 5.73
C GLY A 222 1.50 1.10 6.50
N VAL A 223 1.45 0.80 7.80
CA VAL A 223 2.66 0.71 8.63
C VAL A 223 3.45 -0.59 8.40
N SER A 224 2.89 -1.58 7.69
CA SER A 224 3.53 -2.86 7.38
C SER A 224 3.83 -3.04 5.88
N ALA A 225 2.92 -3.69 5.15
CA ALA A 225 3.09 -4.11 3.76
C ALA A 225 3.45 -2.94 2.82
N HIS A 226 2.77 -1.80 2.93
CA HIS A 226 3.05 -0.64 2.10
C HIS A 226 4.44 -0.06 2.36
N LEU A 227 4.84 0.04 3.63
CA LEU A 227 6.18 0.51 4.03
C LEU A 227 7.27 -0.39 3.43
N PHE A 228 7.13 -1.71 3.56
CA PHE A 228 8.07 -2.67 2.98
C PHE A 228 8.10 -2.59 1.45
N ALA A 229 6.94 -2.49 0.80
CA ALA A 229 6.85 -2.34 -0.66
C ALA A 229 7.55 -1.08 -1.16
N VAL A 230 7.40 0.06 -0.48
CA VAL A 230 8.07 1.31 -0.86
C VAL A 230 9.58 1.16 -0.72
N VAL A 231 10.07 0.59 0.38
CA VAL A 231 11.52 0.37 0.58
C VAL A 231 12.06 -0.59 -0.48
N GLN A 232 11.40 -1.72 -0.72
CA GLN A 232 11.81 -2.70 -1.74
C GLN A 232 11.77 -2.12 -3.16
N GLY A 233 10.70 -1.42 -3.51
CA GLY A 233 10.55 -0.79 -4.82
C GLY A 233 11.60 0.29 -5.07
N LEU A 234 11.92 1.11 -4.06
CA LEU A 234 13.01 2.08 -4.16
C LEU A 234 14.38 1.41 -4.32
N LEU A 235 14.67 0.33 -3.59
CA LEU A 235 15.90 -0.43 -3.75
C LEU A 235 16.00 -1.05 -5.15
N LYS A 236 14.91 -1.59 -5.68
CA LYS A 236 14.87 -2.14 -7.04
C LYS A 236 15.12 -1.06 -8.09
N VAL A 237 14.44 0.08 -7.99
CA VAL A 237 14.55 1.17 -8.97
C VAL A 237 15.91 1.87 -8.92
N LEU A 238 16.45 2.12 -7.72
CA LEU A 238 17.69 2.88 -7.55
C LEU A 238 18.94 2.01 -7.63
N ALA A 239 18.88 0.76 -7.16
CA ALA A 239 20.04 -0.13 -7.07
C ALA A 239 20.00 -1.32 -8.04
N GLY A 240 18.92 -1.50 -8.81
CA GLY A 240 18.77 -2.62 -9.74
C GLY A 240 18.72 -3.99 -9.06
N ILE A 241 18.44 -4.03 -7.74
CA ILE A 241 18.40 -5.27 -6.97
C ILE A 241 17.02 -5.91 -7.15
N ASP A 242 16.98 -7.02 -7.87
CA ASP A 242 15.78 -7.86 -7.95
C ASP A 242 15.56 -8.55 -6.59
N THR A 243 14.60 -8.04 -5.82
CA THR A 243 14.17 -8.69 -4.59
C THR A 243 13.35 -9.93 -4.96
N ASN A 244 13.96 -11.12 -4.89
CA ASN A 244 13.28 -12.38 -5.17
C ASN A 244 12.02 -12.52 -4.31
N PHE A 245 10.88 -12.65 -4.98
CA PHE A 245 9.57 -12.82 -4.36
C PHE A 245 9.32 -14.30 -4.06
N THR A 246 9.10 -14.63 -2.78
CA THR A 246 8.55 -15.94 -2.41
C THR A 246 7.05 -15.94 -2.67
N VAL A 247 6.62 -16.65 -3.72
CA VAL A 247 5.19 -16.89 -3.99
C VAL A 247 4.58 -17.57 -2.77
N THR A 248 3.50 -17.02 -2.24
CA THR A 248 2.71 -17.68 -1.18
C THR A 248 2.29 -19.06 -1.68
N SER A 249 2.87 -20.11 -1.11
CA SER A 249 2.38 -21.47 -1.32
C SER A 249 0.95 -21.52 -0.83
N LYS A 250 0.00 -21.90 -1.70
CA LYS A 250 -1.26 -22.44 -1.23
C LYS A 250 -0.92 -23.75 -0.53
N ALA A 251 -0.77 -23.72 0.79
CA ALA A 251 -0.61 -24.94 1.55
C ALA A 251 -1.91 -25.73 1.41
N THR A 252 -1.83 -26.89 0.78
CA THR A 252 -2.70 -28.03 1.03
C THR A 252 -2.18 -28.67 2.31
N GLY A 253 -2.82 -28.39 3.45
CA GLY A 253 -2.44 -28.91 4.76
C GLY A 253 -3.60 -29.64 5.41
N ASP A 254 -3.31 -30.87 5.82
CA ASP A 254 -4.10 -31.96 6.42
C ASP A 254 -5.43 -31.64 7.13
N GLU A 255 -6.39 -32.54 6.92
CA GLU A 255 -7.83 -32.50 7.25
C GLU A 255 -8.19 -32.54 8.75
N ASP A 256 -7.24 -32.40 9.69
CA ASP A 256 -7.48 -32.79 11.09
C ASP A 256 -7.80 -31.66 12.09
N ASP A 257 -7.88 -30.38 11.67
CA ASP A 257 -8.48 -29.34 12.54
C ASP A 257 -8.96 -28.10 11.75
N GLU A 258 -10.18 -28.18 11.20
CA GLU A 258 -10.79 -27.25 10.22
C GLU A 258 -10.86 -25.77 10.67
N PHE A 259 -10.58 -25.47 11.93
CA PHE A 259 -10.59 -24.11 12.49
C PHE A 259 -9.26 -23.67 13.14
N ALA A 260 -8.26 -24.53 13.26
CA ALA A 260 -6.97 -24.17 13.86
C ALA A 260 -6.16 -23.21 12.97
N GLU A 261 -6.22 -23.39 11.64
CA GLU A 261 -5.60 -22.46 10.68
C GLU A 261 -6.25 -21.06 10.67
N LEU A 262 -7.53 -20.98 11.04
CA LEU A 262 -8.32 -19.74 11.07
C LEU A 262 -7.78 -18.72 12.09
N TYR A 263 -7.11 -19.21 13.14
CA TYR A 263 -6.53 -18.42 14.22
C TYR A 263 -5.00 -18.52 14.30
N ALA A 264 -4.36 -19.23 13.36
CA ALA A 264 -2.92 -19.38 13.31
C ALA A 264 -2.25 -18.05 12.93
N PHE A 265 -1.77 -17.32 13.93
CA PHE A 265 -0.97 -16.12 13.73
C PHE A 265 0.43 -16.50 13.23
N LYS A 266 0.64 -16.46 11.91
CA LYS A 266 1.94 -16.74 11.29
C LYS A 266 2.85 -15.52 11.41
N TRP A 267 3.90 -15.63 12.22
CA TRP A 267 4.88 -14.56 12.38
C TRP A 267 5.64 -14.28 11.08
N THR A 268 5.59 -13.04 10.61
CA THR A 268 6.36 -12.57 9.44
C THR A 268 7.10 -11.28 9.77
N THR A 269 8.13 -10.94 8.99
CA THR A 269 8.88 -9.68 9.13
C THR A 269 8.00 -8.45 8.94
N LEU A 270 6.91 -8.57 8.17
CA LEU A 270 5.91 -7.52 7.97
C LEU A 270 5.23 -7.09 9.28
N LEU A 271 5.24 -7.95 10.30
CA LEU A 271 4.63 -7.67 11.59
C LEU A 271 5.52 -6.86 12.53
N ILE A 272 6.80 -6.70 12.22
CA ILE A 272 7.76 -6.00 13.11
C ILE A 272 7.36 -4.53 13.30
N PRO A 273 7.10 -3.71 12.27
CA PRO A 273 6.70 -2.32 12.48
C PRO A 273 5.40 -2.13 13.29
N PRO A 274 4.27 -2.81 12.98
CA PRO A 274 3.05 -2.64 13.77
C PRO A 274 3.21 -3.13 15.22
N THR A 275 3.95 -4.22 15.45
CA THR A 275 4.29 -4.68 16.82
C THR A 275 5.06 -3.61 17.58
N THR A 276 6.06 -3.03 16.92
CA THR A 276 6.92 -2.00 17.52
C THR A 276 6.11 -0.76 17.87
N LEU A 277 5.31 -0.25 16.92
CA LEU A 277 4.42 0.90 17.14
C LEU A 277 3.46 0.67 18.31
N LEU A 278 2.89 -0.53 18.41
CA LEU A 278 1.99 -0.89 19.50
C LEU A 278 2.73 -0.86 20.85
N ILE A 279 3.89 -1.51 20.94
CA ILE A 279 4.69 -1.56 22.17
C ILE A 279 5.13 -0.16 22.60
N ILE A 280 5.71 0.64 21.70
CA ILE A 280 6.21 1.98 22.07
C ILE A 280 5.07 2.92 22.49
N ASN A 281 3.88 2.82 21.88
CA ASN A 281 2.73 3.63 22.30
C ASN A 281 2.19 3.17 23.66
N ILE A 282 2.16 1.87 23.95
CA ILE A 282 1.77 1.36 25.28
C ILE A 282 2.78 1.83 26.35
N ILE A 283 4.09 1.69 26.10
CA ILE A 283 5.13 2.17 27.02
C ILE A 283 5.01 3.68 27.20
N GLY A 284 4.81 4.43 26.11
CA GLY A 284 4.60 5.88 26.15
C GLY A 284 3.41 6.26 27.02
N VAL A 285 2.26 5.58 26.88
CA VAL A 285 1.07 5.83 27.71
C VAL A 285 1.38 5.61 29.19
N VAL A 286 2.01 4.48 29.54
CA VAL A 286 2.38 4.18 30.94
C VAL A 286 3.36 5.22 31.50
N ALA A 287 4.40 5.56 30.73
CA ALA A 287 5.38 6.56 31.13
C ALA A 287 4.76 7.96 31.30
N GLY A 288 3.91 8.39 30.37
CA GLY A 288 3.25 9.70 30.42
C GLY A 288 2.25 9.82 31.57
N ILE A 289 1.52 8.75 31.89
CA ILE A 289 0.63 8.72 33.07
C ILE A 289 1.47 8.74 34.35
N SER A 290 2.54 7.96 34.43
CA SER A 290 3.42 7.95 35.60
C SER A 290 4.05 9.32 35.85
N ASP A 291 4.53 9.99 34.79
CA ASP A 291 5.11 11.33 34.88
C ASP A 291 4.08 12.36 35.37
N ALA A 292 2.85 12.30 34.86
CA ALA A 292 1.79 13.22 35.29
C ALA A 292 1.31 13.01 36.73
N ILE A 293 1.32 11.77 37.21
CA ILE A 293 1.05 11.45 38.62
C ILE A 293 2.14 12.07 39.51
N ASN A 294 3.40 12.01 39.08
CA ASN A 294 4.54 12.52 39.84
C ASN A 294 4.64 14.06 39.82
N ASN A 295 4.25 14.70 38.72
CA ASN A 295 4.41 16.15 38.50
C ASN A 295 3.15 16.98 38.83
N GLY A 296 2.06 16.34 39.29
CA GLY A 296 0.85 17.00 39.77
C GLY A 296 -0.10 17.52 38.68
N TYR A 297 -1.21 18.13 39.10
CA TYR A 297 -2.39 18.44 38.27
C TYR A 297 -2.13 19.28 37.00
N GLN A 298 -1.10 20.13 36.99
CA GLN A 298 -0.78 21.00 35.85
C GLN A 298 -0.36 20.23 34.59
N SER A 299 0.08 18.97 34.73
CA SER A 299 0.50 18.11 33.63
C SER A 299 -0.68 17.40 32.90
N TRP A 300 -1.89 17.41 33.49
CA TRP A 300 -3.01 16.59 33.03
C TRP A 300 -3.67 17.10 31.74
N GLY A 301 -3.73 18.43 31.56
CA GLY A 301 -4.28 19.03 30.33
C GLY A 301 -3.51 18.62 29.08
N PRO A 302 -2.19 18.88 29.00
CA PRO A 302 -1.35 18.44 27.90
C PRO A 302 -1.30 16.91 27.74
N LEU A 303 -1.39 16.16 28.85
CA LEU A 303 -1.44 14.69 28.82
C LEU A 303 -2.66 14.18 28.04
N PHE A 304 -3.85 14.77 28.23
CA PHE A 304 -5.07 14.30 27.57
C PHE A 304 -4.96 14.28 26.04
N GLY A 305 -4.40 15.33 25.45
CA GLY A 305 -4.16 15.39 24.01
C GLY A 305 -3.19 14.31 23.53
N LYS A 306 -2.09 14.10 24.26
CA LYS A 306 -1.10 13.05 23.94
C LYS A 306 -1.71 11.64 24.04
N LEU A 307 -2.48 11.38 25.10
CA LEU A 307 -3.17 10.10 25.31
C LEU A 307 -4.23 9.85 24.25
N PHE A 308 -4.97 10.87 23.82
CA PHE A 308 -5.97 10.74 22.75
C PHE A 308 -5.35 10.22 21.45
N PHE A 309 -4.22 10.80 21.01
CA PHE A 309 -3.54 10.34 19.80
C PHE A 309 -2.89 8.97 19.97
N ALA A 310 -2.29 8.67 21.13
CA ALA A 310 -1.72 7.34 21.39
C ALA A 310 -2.81 6.26 21.41
N PHE A 311 -3.98 6.57 22.01
CA PHE A 311 -5.12 5.67 22.04
C PHE A 311 -5.69 5.43 20.64
N TRP A 312 -5.78 6.47 19.80
CA TRP A 312 -6.16 6.31 18.39
C TRP A 312 -5.25 5.30 17.68
N VAL A 313 -3.93 5.38 17.85
CA VAL A 313 -2.98 4.41 17.25
C VAL A 313 -3.22 2.99 17.80
N ILE A 314 -3.29 2.84 19.13
CA ILE A 314 -3.48 1.54 19.78
C ILE A 314 -4.79 0.88 19.33
N VAL A 315 -5.86 1.66 19.23
CA VAL A 315 -7.19 1.20 18.80
C VAL A 315 -7.20 0.77 17.33
N HIS A 316 -6.47 1.46 16.45
CA HIS A 316 -6.33 1.01 15.05
C HIS A 316 -5.49 -0.25 14.93
N LEU A 317 -4.49 -0.43 15.80
CA LEU A 317 -3.66 -1.63 15.88
C LEU A 317 -4.25 -2.72 16.79
N TYR A 318 -5.47 -2.55 17.31
CA TYR A 318 -6.11 -3.50 18.23
C TYR A 318 -6.29 -4.93 17.65
N PRO A 319 -6.64 -5.12 16.37
CA PRO A 319 -6.67 -6.46 15.77
C PRO A 319 -5.32 -7.18 15.88
N PHE A 320 -4.22 -6.43 15.80
CA PHE A 320 -2.87 -6.96 15.99
C PHE A 320 -2.62 -7.34 17.45
N LEU A 321 -3.02 -6.50 18.42
CA LEU A 321 -2.97 -6.82 19.85
C LEU A 321 -3.77 -8.09 20.17
N LYS A 322 -4.97 -8.25 19.59
CA LYS A 322 -5.76 -9.48 19.72
C LYS A 322 -5.02 -10.70 19.15
N GLY A 323 -4.37 -10.55 18.01
CA GLY A 323 -3.54 -11.61 17.41
C GLY A 323 -2.37 -12.02 18.31
N LEU A 324 -1.70 -11.06 18.95
CA LEU A 324 -0.63 -11.30 19.91
C LEU A 324 -1.09 -11.99 21.20
N MET A 325 -2.30 -11.68 21.67
CA MET A 325 -2.91 -12.24 22.88
C MET A 325 -3.67 -13.55 22.62
N GLY A 326 -3.67 -14.03 21.37
CA GLY A 326 -4.30 -15.28 20.94
C GLY A 326 -3.65 -16.51 21.59
N ARG A 327 -4.46 -17.54 21.84
CA ARG A 327 -4.20 -18.64 22.78
C ARG A 327 -3.04 -19.61 22.46
N GLN A 328 -2.24 -19.44 21.41
CA GLN A 328 -1.39 -20.56 20.95
C GLN A 328 0.02 -20.31 20.40
N ASN A 329 0.66 -19.14 20.54
CA ASN A 329 2.11 -19.07 20.26
C ASN A 329 2.85 -18.03 21.11
N ARG A 330 3.93 -18.46 21.78
CA ARG A 330 4.91 -17.53 22.39
C ARG A 330 5.35 -16.55 21.31
N THR A 331 5.30 -15.24 21.61
CA THR A 331 5.91 -14.21 20.76
C THR A 331 7.36 -14.60 20.48
N PRO A 332 7.76 -14.81 19.21
CA PRO A 332 9.11 -15.23 18.89
C PRO A 332 10.11 -14.20 19.40
N THR A 333 11.13 -14.66 20.12
CA THR A 333 12.18 -13.80 20.69
C THR A 333 12.81 -12.90 19.62
N ILE A 334 12.90 -13.37 18.37
CA ILE A 334 13.41 -12.59 17.24
C ILE A 334 12.58 -11.33 16.96
N VAL A 335 11.25 -11.40 17.08
CA VAL A 335 10.36 -10.24 16.89
C VAL A 335 10.58 -9.24 18.01
N VAL A 336 10.66 -9.71 19.25
CA VAL A 336 10.92 -8.84 20.41
C VAL A 336 12.27 -8.15 20.26
N ILE A 337 13.32 -8.89 19.89
CA ILE A 337 14.66 -8.34 19.64
C ILE A 337 14.61 -7.27 18.54
N TRP A 338 14.00 -7.57 17.39
CA TRP A 338 13.89 -6.59 16.30
C TRP A 338 13.05 -5.38 16.68
N SER A 339 11.95 -5.56 17.43
CA SER A 339 11.15 -4.44 17.91
C SER A 339 11.93 -3.54 18.88
N VAL A 340 12.72 -4.12 19.79
CA VAL A 340 13.59 -3.35 20.68
C VAL A 340 14.69 -2.62 19.90
N LEU A 341 15.32 -3.29 18.92
CA LEU A 341 16.31 -2.69 18.03
C LEU A 341 15.72 -1.53 17.22
N LEU A 342 14.56 -1.74 16.59
CA LEU A 342 13.89 -0.73 15.78
C LEU A 342 13.46 0.46 16.63
N ALA A 343 12.87 0.20 17.82
CA ALA A 343 12.54 1.25 18.78
C ALA A 343 13.78 2.05 19.19
N SER A 344 14.90 1.37 19.46
CA SER A 344 16.17 2.01 19.80
C SER A 344 16.72 2.86 18.65
N ILE A 345 16.69 2.36 17.42
CA ILE A 345 17.10 3.09 16.21
C ILE A 345 16.21 4.32 16.00
N PHE A 346 14.88 4.18 16.15
CA PHE A 346 13.95 5.31 16.05
C PHE A 346 14.20 6.34 17.14
N SER A 347 14.47 5.92 18.39
CA SER A 347 14.87 6.84 19.46
C SER A 347 16.17 7.57 19.15
N LEU A 348 17.18 6.88 18.61
CA LEU A 348 18.46 7.48 18.22
C LEU A 348 18.33 8.46 17.04
N LEU A 349 17.57 8.09 16.00
CA LEU A 349 17.26 8.96 14.87
C LEU A 349 16.49 10.19 15.32
N TRP A 350 15.54 10.03 16.24
CA TRP A 350 14.79 11.14 16.82
C TRP A 350 15.70 12.11 17.56
N VAL A 351 16.61 11.63 18.43
CA VAL A 351 17.58 12.50 19.13
C VAL A 351 18.43 13.30 18.13
N ARG A 352 18.78 12.71 16.98
CA ARG A 352 19.62 13.36 15.96
C ARG A 352 18.84 14.36 15.10
N ILE A 353 17.56 14.10 14.85
CA ILE A 353 16.67 14.95 14.04
C ILE A 353 15.96 15.98 14.92
N ASP A 354 16.00 15.83 16.25
CA ASP A 354 15.19 16.54 17.25
C ASP A 354 14.96 18.01 16.85
N PRO A 355 13.77 18.35 16.32
CA PRO A 355 13.47 19.70 15.86
C PRO A 355 13.34 20.67 17.04
N PHE A 356 13.31 20.16 18.27
CA PHE A 356 13.23 20.92 19.50
C PHE A 356 14.60 21.26 20.09
N ILE A 357 15.72 20.83 19.48
CA ILE A 357 17.03 21.42 19.79
C ILE A 357 17.05 22.80 19.15
N VAL A 358 16.94 23.83 19.98
CA VAL A 358 17.31 25.19 19.60
C VAL A 358 18.78 25.12 19.18
N ARG A 359 19.06 25.17 17.87
CA ARG A 359 20.43 25.41 17.40
C ARG A 359 20.77 26.81 17.86
N THR A 360 21.44 26.93 19.00
CA THR A 360 22.04 28.17 19.45
C THR A 360 23.06 28.58 18.38
N LYS A 361 22.68 29.51 17.50
CA LYS A 361 23.68 30.33 16.83
C LYS A 361 24.36 31.10 17.94
N GLY A 362 25.60 30.71 18.25
CA GLY A 362 26.47 31.55 19.08
C GLY A 362 26.53 32.98 18.51
N PRO A 363 26.92 33.96 19.33
CA PRO A 363 27.04 35.35 18.86
C PRO A 363 27.90 35.42 17.59
N ASP A 364 27.53 36.30 16.66
CA ASP A 364 28.32 36.54 15.46
C ASP A 364 29.72 36.98 15.90
N VAL A 365 30.72 36.15 15.61
CA VAL A 365 32.14 36.36 15.96
C VAL A 365 32.71 37.65 15.38
N ARG A 366 31.99 38.32 14.46
CA ARG A 366 32.35 39.66 13.96
C ARG A 366 31.85 40.80 14.84
N GLN A 367 30.87 40.57 15.72
CA GLN A 367 30.23 41.61 16.53
C GLN A 367 30.70 41.69 17.97
N CYS A 368 31.29 40.63 18.54
CA CYS A 368 31.94 40.70 19.84
C CYS A 368 33.45 40.54 19.67
N GLY A 369 34.19 41.56 20.10
CA GLY A 369 35.65 41.51 20.19
C GLY A 369 36.13 40.50 21.24
N ILE A 370 37.42 40.57 21.57
CA ILE A 370 38.25 39.56 22.28
C ILE A 370 37.72 39.10 23.67
N ASN A 371 36.63 39.65 24.18
CA ASN A 371 36.02 39.29 25.47
C ASN A 371 34.71 38.49 25.32
N CYS A 372 34.70 37.49 24.44
CA CYS A 372 33.61 36.51 24.36
C CYS A 372 33.82 35.32 25.31
#